data_AF-A0A744QIK8-F1
#
_entry.id   AF-A0A744QIK8-F1
#
_cell.length_a   1.000
_cell.length_b   1.000
_cell.length_c   1.000
_cell.angle_alpha   90.00
_cell.angle_beta   90.00
_cell.angle_gamma   90.00
#
_symmetry.space_group_name_H-M   'P 1'
#
loop_
_entity.id
_entity.type
_entity.pdbx_description
1 polymer ?
#
loop_
_entity_poly.entity_id
_entity_poly.type
_entity_poly.pdbx_seq_one_letter_code
_entity_poly.pdbx_strand_id
1 'polypeptide(L)'
;MRFNMKTICLRDIRKRFMAQPEKYLNLKKQRGMTLLEIIIVLGIIGTIAAGVVILAQRAYDSKAISDLVNNTNVVRTAMKEAYGPTGIYPAMDNAHTLSLTDENISTTPAADQPPIGKLYLLGKVSTTEAKNNISGNFFSVGGANLGTDAAAANRGYVVQVNGLTQKQCRNVLNQVGNQWDFVEVINPMAAGSYDDTVVDMTANATGFTPATGGGTGGGTATPAKMAATGIYRSLAATGGNNTITPDAVIGAC
;
A
#
# COMPACT_ATOMS: atom_id res chain seq x y z
N MET A 1 29.01 -25.84 58.99
CA MET A 1 29.05 -24.45 58.47
C MET A 1 28.99 -23.48 59.64
N ARG A 2 30.07 -22.72 59.89
CA ARG A 2 30.12 -21.71 60.97
C ARG A 2 29.40 -20.44 60.50
N PHE A 3 28.30 -20.09 61.14
CA PHE A 3 27.64 -18.79 60.98
C PHE A 3 28.45 -17.74 61.75
N ASN A 4 29.07 -16.81 61.02
CA ASN A 4 29.86 -15.72 61.58
C ASN A 4 28.91 -14.55 61.91
N MET A 5 28.51 -14.44 63.18
CA MET A 5 27.63 -13.37 63.65
C MET A 5 28.44 -12.09 63.82
N LYS A 6 28.32 -11.17 62.84
CA LYS A 6 28.87 -9.81 62.95
C LYS A 6 28.21 -9.08 64.11
N THR A 7 28.98 -8.77 65.15
CA THR A 7 28.59 -7.87 66.24
C THR A 7 28.40 -6.46 65.71
N ILE A 8 27.14 -6.02 65.61
CA ILE A 8 26.78 -4.66 65.22
C ILE A 8 27.14 -3.72 66.39
N CYS A 9 28.18 -2.91 66.19
CA CYS A 9 28.63 -1.94 67.19
C CYS A 9 27.68 -0.72 67.21
N LEU A 10 27.38 -0.19 68.40
CA LEU A 10 26.55 1.00 68.64
C LEU A 10 26.96 2.23 67.80
N ARG A 11 28.24 2.34 67.40
CA ARG A 11 28.72 3.40 66.52
C ARG A 11 28.17 3.30 65.09
N ASP A 12 27.95 2.09 64.57
CA ASP A 12 27.37 1.89 63.22
C ASP A 12 25.87 2.18 63.19
N ILE A 13 25.17 1.90 64.29
CA ILE A 13 23.75 2.26 64.43
C ILE A 13 23.60 3.79 64.41
N ARG A 14 24.44 4.52 65.17
CA ARG A 14 24.43 5.98 65.22
C ARG A 14 24.71 6.63 63.85
N LYS A 15 25.65 6.09 63.07
CA LYS A 15 25.94 6.57 61.70
C LYS A 15 24.76 6.38 60.75
N ARG A 16 24.03 5.26 60.84
CA ARG A 16 22.84 5.00 60.01
C ARG A 16 21.67 5.94 60.33
N PHE A 17 21.47 6.28 61.60
CA PHE A 17 20.42 7.24 62.00
C PHE A 17 20.74 8.70 61.64
N MET A 18 22.01 9.10 61.63
CA MET A 18 22.40 10.47 61.24
C MET A 18 22.49 10.70 59.72
N ALA A 19 22.65 9.64 58.91
CA ALA A 19 22.58 9.71 57.45
C ALA A 19 21.14 9.67 56.88
N GLN A 20 20.14 9.30 57.69
CA GLN A 20 18.74 9.32 57.30
C GLN A 20 18.16 10.73 57.11
N PRO A 21 18.34 11.73 58.00
CA PRO A 21 17.73 13.05 57.84
C PRO A 21 18.18 13.78 56.56
N GLU A 22 19.43 13.61 56.11
CA GLU A 22 19.92 14.21 54.86
C GLU A 22 19.25 13.62 53.63
N LYS A 23 18.98 12.30 53.63
CA LYS A 23 18.20 11.66 52.55
C LYS A 23 16.76 12.15 52.53
N TYR A 24 16.13 12.35 53.68
CA TYR A 24 14.78 12.92 53.77
C TYR A 24 14.72 14.39 53.31
N LEU A 25 15.74 15.20 53.60
CA LEU A 25 15.83 16.59 53.14
C LEU A 25 16.03 16.67 51.62
N ASN A 26 16.88 15.81 51.05
CA ASN A 26 17.07 15.73 49.60
C ASN A 26 15.82 15.22 48.86
N LEU A 27 15.07 14.27 49.43
CA LEU A 27 13.76 13.84 48.93
C LEU A 27 12.70 14.95 49.05
N LYS A 28 12.73 15.74 50.13
CA LYS A 28 11.85 16.92 50.28
C LYS A 28 12.20 18.03 49.29
N LYS A 29 13.48 18.16 48.91
CA LYS A 29 13.98 19.08 47.89
C LYS A 29 13.57 18.67 46.47
N GLN A 30 13.44 17.37 46.18
CA GLN A 30 12.83 16.84 44.94
C GLN A 30 11.30 16.91 44.92
N ARG A 31 10.64 16.93 46.08
CA ARG A 31 9.17 17.11 46.20
C ARG A 31 8.68 18.53 45.90
N GLY A 32 9.58 19.43 45.50
CA GLY A 32 9.27 20.77 45.02
C GLY A 32 8.96 20.86 43.52
N MET A 33 8.95 19.75 42.76
CA MET A 33 8.36 19.77 41.41
C MET A 33 6.86 19.99 41.61
N THR A 34 6.40 21.19 41.30
CA THR A 34 5.03 21.57 41.59
C THR A 34 4.09 20.70 40.76
N LEU A 35 2.98 20.21 41.35
CA LEU A 35 1.98 19.42 40.63
C LEU A 35 1.47 20.18 39.38
N LEU A 36 1.48 21.52 39.47
CA LEU A 36 1.16 22.44 38.39
C LEU A 36 2.14 22.37 37.21
N GLU A 37 3.46 22.33 37.45
CA GLU A 37 4.45 22.16 36.37
C GLU A 37 4.25 20.85 35.62
N ILE A 38 3.96 19.77 36.34
CA ILE A 38 3.72 18.47 35.72
C ILE A 38 2.47 18.50 34.84
N ILE A 39 1.40 19.20 35.25
CA ILE A 39 0.17 19.34 34.45
C ILE A 39 0.44 20.15 33.17
N ILE A 40 1.21 21.24 33.24
CA ILE A 40 1.55 22.03 32.05
C ILE A 40 2.42 21.21 31.09
N VAL A 41 3.39 20.47 31.61
CA VAL A 41 4.25 19.59 30.80
C VAL A 41 3.43 18.49 30.13
N LEU A 42 2.52 17.83 30.87
CA LEU A 42 1.61 16.85 30.28
C LEU A 42 0.66 17.47 29.24
N GLY A 43 0.22 18.71 29.44
CA GLY A 43 -0.57 19.45 28.48
C GLY A 43 0.17 19.70 27.16
N ILE A 44 1.45 20.11 27.23
CA ILE A 44 2.28 20.32 26.04
C ILE A 44 2.60 18.98 25.36
N ILE A 45 2.96 17.95 26.12
CA ILE A 45 3.21 16.60 25.56
C ILE A 45 1.94 16.07 24.88
N GLY A 46 0.76 16.27 25.48
CA GLY A 46 -0.51 15.86 24.91
C GLY A 46 -0.83 16.54 23.58
N THR A 47 -0.59 17.85 23.46
CA THR A 47 -0.84 18.59 22.21
C THR A 47 0.16 18.22 21.12
N ILE A 48 1.45 18.02 21.46
CA ILE A 48 2.46 17.56 20.51
C ILE A 48 2.14 16.15 20.03
N ALA A 49 1.79 15.23 20.94
CA ALA A 49 1.44 13.86 20.61
C ALA A 49 0.28 13.78 19.60
N ALA A 50 -0.75 14.60 19.77
CA ALA A 50 -1.86 14.68 18.82
C ALA A 50 -1.42 15.16 17.43
N GLY A 51 -0.50 16.12 17.35
CA GLY A 51 0.02 16.63 16.08
C GLY A 51 0.89 15.61 15.33
N VAL A 52 1.81 14.93 16.03
CA VAL A 52 2.78 14.02 15.39
C VAL A 52 2.14 12.74 14.85
N VAL A 53 1.06 12.24 15.47
CA VAL A 53 0.37 11.02 15.00
C VAL A 53 -0.22 11.24 13.61
N ILE A 54 -0.82 12.42 13.36
CA ILE A 54 -1.42 12.75 12.07
C ILE A 54 -0.34 12.90 10.99
N LEU A 55 0.77 13.58 11.32
CA LEU A 55 1.89 13.74 10.39
C LEU A 55 2.54 12.39 10.07
N ALA A 56 2.72 11.53 11.08
CA ALA A 56 3.25 10.19 10.90
C ALA A 56 2.34 9.32 10.03
N GLN A 57 1.02 9.31 10.28
CA GLN A 57 0.05 8.56 9.47
C GLN A 57 0.09 9.00 8.00
N ARG A 58 0.10 10.32 7.74
CA ARG A 58 0.22 10.84 6.36
C ARG A 58 1.52 10.42 5.70
N ALA A 59 2.63 10.43 6.43
CA ALA A 59 3.92 10.00 5.91
C ALA A 59 3.94 8.50 5.59
N TYR A 60 3.34 7.66 6.44
CA TYR A 60 3.21 6.22 6.19
C TYR A 60 2.31 5.93 4.99
N ASP A 61 1.15 6.58 4.89
CA ASP A 61 0.25 6.43 3.74
C ASP A 61 0.93 6.88 2.43
N SER A 62 1.63 8.02 2.47
CA SER A 62 2.38 8.52 1.32
C SER A 62 3.48 7.56 0.91
N LYS A 63 4.27 7.05 1.87
CA LYS A 63 5.31 6.07 1.61
C LYS A 63 4.73 4.78 1.04
N ALA A 64 3.64 4.29 1.62
CA ALA A 64 3.01 3.06 1.18
C ALA A 64 2.57 3.17 -0.29
N ILE A 65 1.94 4.28 -0.66
CA ILE A 65 1.52 4.53 -2.05
C ILE A 65 2.73 4.66 -3.00
N SER A 66 3.79 5.37 -2.60
CA SER A 66 5.00 5.47 -3.45
C SER A 66 5.65 4.11 -3.68
N ASP A 67 5.80 3.30 -2.63
CA ASP A 67 6.35 1.95 -2.73
C ASP A 67 5.44 1.05 -3.58
N LEU A 68 4.11 1.13 -3.42
CA LEU A 68 3.13 0.43 -4.26
C LEU A 68 3.30 0.81 -5.74
N VAL A 69 3.37 2.10 -6.05
CA VAL A 69 3.58 2.61 -7.42
C VAL A 69 4.88 2.05 -8.01
N ASN A 70 5.98 2.10 -7.26
CA ASN A 70 7.26 1.55 -7.69
C ASN A 70 7.16 0.04 -7.95
N ASN A 71 6.57 -0.71 -7.02
CA ASN A 71 6.41 -2.16 -7.13
C ASN A 71 5.57 -2.55 -8.37
N THR A 72 4.47 -1.85 -8.65
CA THR A 72 3.66 -2.12 -9.86
C THR A 72 4.46 -1.92 -11.14
N ASN A 73 5.35 -0.93 -11.18
CA ASN A 73 6.24 -0.67 -12.33
C ASN A 73 7.35 -1.71 -12.47
N VAL A 74 7.91 -2.19 -11.36
CA VAL A 74 8.87 -3.31 -11.33
C VAL A 74 8.20 -4.57 -11.88
N VAL A 75 7.02 -4.93 -11.37
CA VAL A 75 6.24 -6.09 -11.81
C VAL A 75 5.86 -5.98 -13.29
N ARG A 76 5.45 -4.80 -13.75
CA ARG A 76 5.17 -4.52 -15.16
C ARG A 76 6.37 -4.84 -16.06
N THR A 77 7.54 -4.35 -15.67
CA THR A 77 8.78 -4.57 -16.42
C THR A 77 9.16 -6.05 -16.40
N ALA A 78 9.09 -6.70 -15.24
CA ALA A 78 9.38 -8.12 -15.07
C ALA A 78 8.48 -9.01 -15.93
N MET A 79 7.16 -8.74 -15.98
CA MET A 79 6.23 -9.47 -16.85
C MET A 79 6.61 -9.34 -18.33
N LYS A 80 6.91 -8.11 -18.78
CA LYS A 80 7.31 -7.86 -20.16
C LYS A 80 8.63 -8.53 -20.52
N GLU A 81 9.62 -8.51 -19.63
CA GLU A 81 10.91 -9.15 -19.88
C GLU A 81 10.82 -10.67 -19.91
N ALA A 82 10.07 -11.27 -18.98
CA ALA A 82 9.96 -12.72 -18.87
C ALA A 82 9.13 -13.33 -19.99
N TYR A 83 8.02 -12.69 -20.38
CA TYR A 83 7.04 -13.27 -21.31
C TYR A 83 6.91 -12.53 -22.64
N GLY A 84 7.38 -11.28 -22.74
CA GLY A 84 7.34 -10.49 -23.97
C GLY A 84 7.93 -11.20 -25.20
N PRO A 85 9.08 -11.91 -25.10
CA PRO A 85 9.62 -12.66 -26.24
C PRO A 85 8.70 -13.78 -26.76
N THR A 86 7.83 -14.33 -25.91
CA THR A 86 6.89 -15.39 -26.30
C THR A 86 5.60 -14.84 -26.92
N GLY A 87 5.29 -13.57 -26.65
CA GLY A 87 4.05 -12.93 -27.09
C GLY A 87 2.77 -13.52 -26.49
N ILE A 88 2.89 -14.36 -25.44
CA ILE A 88 1.79 -14.96 -24.69
C ILE A 88 2.12 -14.89 -23.21
N TYR A 89 1.26 -14.24 -22.43
CA TYR A 89 1.40 -14.13 -20.99
C TYR A 89 0.71 -15.31 -20.29
N PRO A 90 1.20 -15.76 -19.12
CA PRO A 90 0.56 -16.84 -18.39
C PRO A 90 -0.82 -16.42 -17.89
N ALA A 91 -1.80 -17.32 -17.91
CA ALA A 91 -3.12 -17.05 -17.35
C ALA A 91 -3.03 -16.65 -15.87
N MET A 92 -3.96 -15.81 -15.42
CA MET A 92 -4.08 -15.42 -14.02
C MET A 92 -4.40 -16.65 -13.17
N ASP A 93 -3.79 -16.70 -11.98
CA ASP A 93 -4.00 -17.78 -11.01
C ASP A 93 -4.19 -17.17 -9.62
N ASN A 94 -5.39 -16.64 -9.40
CA ASN A 94 -5.74 -15.93 -8.16
C ASN A 94 -5.75 -16.86 -6.95
N ALA A 95 -6.16 -18.12 -7.13
CA ALA A 95 -6.21 -19.12 -6.07
C ALA A 95 -4.81 -19.37 -5.47
N HIS A 96 -3.82 -19.66 -6.32
CA HIS A 96 -2.46 -19.84 -5.83
C HIS A 96 -1.83 -18.52 -5.37
N THR A 97 -2.13 -17.38 -6.02
CA THR A 97 -1.66 -16.05 -5.58
C THR A 97 -2.09 -15.73 -4.15
N LEU A 98 -3.35 -16.02 -3.79
CA LEU A 98 -3.86 -15.81 -2.43
C LEU A 98 -3.26 -16.77 -1.40
N SER A 99 -2.78 -17.94 -1.84
CA SER A 99 -2.11 -18.91 -0.96
C SER A 99 -0.64 -18.58 -0.70
N LEU A 100 -0.04 -17.66 -1.46
CA LEU A 100 1.37 -17.31 -1.32
C LEU A 100 1.66 -16.57 -0.01
N THR A 101 2.76 -16.94 0.63
CA THR A 101 3.35 -16.29 1.79
C THR A 101 4.85 -16.09 1.56
N ASP A 102 5.52 -15.31 2.42
CA ASP A 102 6.97 -15.12 2.30
C ASP A 102 7.75 -16.42 2.50
N GLU A 103 7.17 -17.36 3.25
CA GLU A 103 7.77 -18.67 3.55
C GLU A 103 7.59 -19.66 2.40
N ASN A 104 6.43 -19.64 1.72
CA ASN A 104 6.11 -20.65 0.72
C ASN A 104 6.47 -20.25 -0.72
N ILE A 105 6.66 -18.96 -1.02
CA ILE A 105 6.94 -18.50 -2.39
C ILE A 105 8.21 -19.11 -2.99
N SER A 106 9.18 -19.50 -2.15
CA SER A 106 10.42 -20.16 -2.57
C SER A 106 10.33 -21.70 -2.62
N THR A 107 9.32 -22.29 -2.00
CA THR A 107 9.21 -23.76 -1.81
C THR A 107 8.02 -24.38 -2.54
N THR A 108 7.01 -23.59 -2.91
CA THR A 108 5.89 -24.04 -3.74
C THR A 108 6.41 -24.55 -5.09
N PRO A 109 6.02 -25.75 -5.53
CA PRO A 109 6.47 -26.33 -6.80
C PRO A 109 6.17 -25.42 -7.98
N ALA A 110 7.09 -25.36 -8.96
CA ALA A 110 6.96 -24.48 -10.12
C ALA A 110 5.65 -24.64 -10.92
N ALA A 111 5.04 -25.83 -10.89
CA ALA A 111 3.75 -26.11 -11.52
C ALA A 111 2.59 -25.35 -10.86
N ASP A 112 2.65 -25.19 -9.54
CA ASP A 112 1.61 -24.56 -8.70
C ASP A 112 1.94 -23.08 -8.41
N GLN A 113 3.02 -22.56 -9.01
CA GLN A 113 3.40 -21.17 -8.86
C GLN A 113 2.51 -20.27 -9.74
N PRO A 114 1.83 -19.27 -9.16
CA PRO A 114 1.13 -18.29 -9.94
C PRO A 114 2.14 -17.44 -10.72
N PRO A 115 1.71 -16.67 -11.73
CA PRO A 115 2.61 -15.83 -12.53
C PRO A 115 3.58 -14.96 -11.71
N ILE A 116 3.10 -14.34 -10.62
CA ILE A 116 3.94 -13.52 -9.74
C ILE A 116 5.03 -14.34 -9.02
N GLY A 117 4.70 -15.56 -8.58
CA GLY A 117 5.65 -16.48 -7.96
C GLY A 117 6.69 -16.99 -8.96
N LYS A 118 6.30 -17.19 -10.23
CA LYS A 118 7.25 -17.52 -11.31
C LYS A 118 8.25 -16.40 -11.54
N LEU A 119 7.82 -15.13 -11.54
CA LEU A 119 8.75 -13.99 -11.63
C LEU A 119 9.74 -13.96 -10.47
N TYR A 120 9.29 -14.28 -9.25
CA TYR A 120 10.16 -14.39 -8.08
C TYR A 120 11.22 -15.49 -8.27
N LEU A 121 10.80 -16.70 -8.69
CA LEU A 121 11.72 -17.81 -8.94
C LEU A 121 12.70 -17.54 -10.09
N LEU A 122 12.31 -16.72 -11.07
CA LEU A 122 13.19 -16.24 -12.14
C LEU A 122 14.15 -15.12 -11.69
N GLY A 123 14.07 -14.67 -10.43
CA GLY A 123 14.88 -13.58 -9.90
C GLY A 123 14.54 -12.22 -10.51
N LYS A 124 13.35 -12.06 -11.09
CA LYS A 124 12.89 -10.82 -11.74
C LYS A 124 12.25 -9.84 -10.76
N VAL A 125 11.78 -10.34 -9.62
CA VAL A 125 11.21 -9.55 -8.52
C VAL A 125 11.64 -10.16 -7.19
N SER A 126 11.83 -9.32 -6.17
CA SER A 126 11.93 -9.76 -4.78
C SER A 126 10.55 -9.98 -4.15
N THR A 127 10.50 -10.62 -2.98
CA THR A 127 9.24 -10.82 -2.24
C THR A 127 8.55 -9.50 -1.91
N THR A 128 9.31 -8.47 -1.53
CA THR A 128 8.79 -7.13 -1.21
C THR A 128 8.25 -6.42 -2.44
N GLU A 129 8.92 -6.53 -3.59
CA GLU A 129 8.48 -5.92 -4.86
C GLU A 129 7.24 -6.63 -5.44
N ALA A 130 7.08 -7.92 -5.14
CA ALA A 130 5.94 -8.71 -5.58
C ALA A 130 4.66 -8.44 -4.77
N LYS A 131 4.71 -7.60 -3.72
CA LYS A 131 3.58 -7.33 -2.81
C LYS A 131 3.01 -5.92 -2.94
N ASN A 132 1.70 -5.86 -2.75
CA ASN A 132 1.02 -4.64 -2.34
C ASN A 132 1.24 -4.44 -0.84
N ASN A 133 2.05 -3.46 -0.48
CA ASN A 133 2.36 -3.12 0.91
C ASN A 133 1.17 -2.51 1.70
N ILE A 134 0.08 -2.12 1.02
CA ILE A 134 -1.14 -1.63 1.67
C ILE A 134 -2.02 -2.80 2.11
N SER A 135 -2.27 -3.79 1.24
CA SER A 135 -3.10 -4.95 1.57
C SER A 135 -2.32 -6.11 2.19
N GLY A 136 -0.99 -6.12 2.05
CA GLY A 136 -0.13 -7.22 2.45
C GLY A 136 -0.15 -8.43 1.52
N ASN A 137 -0.94 -8.39 0.43
CA ASN A 137 -1.06 -9.49 -0.52
C ASN A 137 -0.03 -9.37 -1.66
N PHE A 138 0.37 -10.51 -2.25
CA PHE A 138 1.12 -10.53 -3.51
C PHE A 138 0.25 -9.99 -4.65
N PHE A 139 0.81 -9.29 -5.64
CA PHE A 139 0.00 -8.87 -6.79
C PHE A 139 -0.53 -10.08 -7.55
N SER A 140 -1.82 -10.07 -7.87
CA SER A 140 -2.29 -10.94 -8.93
C SER A 140 -1.90 -10.35 -10.26
N VAL A 141 -1.18 -11.16 -11.05
CA VAL A 141 -0.75 -10.80 -12.40
C VAL A 141 -1.08 -11.94 -13.32
N GLY A 142 -1.40 -11.61 -14.57
CA GLY A 142 -1.78 -12.61 -15.54
C GLY A 142 -2.08 -12.01 -16.90
N GLY A 143 -2.28 -12.90 -17.86
CA GLY A 143 -2.64 -12.57 -19.22
C GLY A 143 -4.00 -11.88 -19.28
N ALA A 144 -4.09 -10.95 -20.21
CA ALA A 144 -5.32 -10.28 -20.62
C ALA A 144 -5.46 -10.39 -22.14
N ASN A 145 -6.70 -10.36 -22.61
CA ASN A 145 -7.01 -10.53 -24.01
C ASN A 145 -6.89 -9.20 -24.76
N LEU A 146 -6.43 -9.27 -26.01
CA LEU A 146 -6.41 -8.14 -26.95
C LEU A 146 -7.53 -8.30 -28.00
N GLY A 147 -8.75 -8.56 -27.55
CA GLY A 147 -9.91 -8.89 -28.39
C GLY A 147 -10.66 -10.14 -27.90
N THR A 148 -11.74 -10.50 -28.59
CA THR A 148 -12.65 -11.59 -28.17
C THR A 148 -12.32 -12.95 -28.77
N ASP A 149 -11.43 -13.01 -29.77
CA ASP A 149 -11.08 -14.26 -30.45
C ASP A 149 -10.02 -15.05 -29.67
N ALA A 150 -10.01 -16.39 -29.82
CA ALA A 150 -9.05 -17.26 -29.14
C ALA A 150 -7.57 -16.92 -29.46
N ALA A 151 -7.29 -16.41 -30.66
CA ALA A 151 -5.95 -15.97 -31.05
C ALA A 151 -5.46 -14.71 -30.30
N ALA A 152 -6.41 -13.93 -29.76
CA ALA A 152 -6.17 -12.73 -28.97
C ALA A 152 -6.02 -13.02 -27.46
N ALA A 153 -6.17 -14.27 -27.05
CA ALA A 153 -6.07 -14.67 -25.65
C ALA A 153 -4.66 -14.43 -25.08
N ASN A 154 -4.60 -13.83 -23.90
CA ASN A 154 -3.36 -13.60 -23.13
C ASN A 154 -2.23 -12.90 -23.93
N ARG A 155 -2.60 -11.99 -24.85
CA ARG A 155 -1.63 -11.20 -25.63
C ARG A 155 -1.21 -9.91 -24.92
N GLY A 156 -1.97 -9.49 -23.92
CA GLY A 156 -1.61 -8.45 -22.96
C GLY A 156 -1.44 -9.05 -21.56
N TYR A 157 -1.18 -8.20 -20.58
CA TYR A 157 -1.16 -8.58 -19.17
C TYR A 157 -1.70 -7.46 -18.29
N VAL A 158 -2.16 -7.85 -17.10
CA VAL A 158 -2.66 -6.94 -16.08
C VAL A 158 -1.99 -7.22 -14.74
N VAL A 159 -2.03 -6.21 -13.87
CA VAL A 159 -1.61 -6.29 -12.47
C VAL A 159 -2.78 -5.79 -11.63
N GLN A 160 -3.38 -6.67 -10.84
CA GLN A 160 -4.48 -6.32 -9.95
C GLN A 160 -3.94 -5.85 -8.59
N VAL A 161 -4.46 -4.71 -8.13
CA VAL A 161 -4.11 -4.10 -6.85
C VAL A 161 -5.37 -4.02 -5.99
N ASN A 162 -5.40 -4.79 -4.90
CA ASN A 162 -6.57 -4.91 -4.01
C ASN A 162 -6.40 -4.13 -2.70
N GLY A 163 -7.47 -4.05 -1.90
CA GLY A 163 -7.41 -3.56 -0.52
C GLY A 163 -7.09 -2.07 -0.39
N LEU A 164 -7.32 -1.27 -1.43
CA LEU A 164 -7.12 0.17 -1.39
C LEU A 164 -8.35 0.87 -0.78
N THR A 165 -8.11 1.83 0.10
CA THR A 165 -9.12 2.84 0.44
C THR A 165 -9.38 3.74 -0.76
N GLN A 166 -10.53 4.42 -0.77
CA GLN A 166 -10.88 5.40 -1.80
C GLN A 166 -9.77 6.43 -2.07
N LYS A 167 -9.15 6.97 -1.01
CA LYS A 167 -8.07 7.95 -1.14
C LYS A 167 -6.82 7.35 -1.74
N GLN A 168 -6.45 6.12 -1.36
CA GLN A 168 -5.29 5.41 -1.91
C GLN A 168 -5.50 5.08 -3.39
N CYS A 169 -6.67 4.55 -3.75
CA CYS A 169 -7.01 4.24 -5.15
C CYS A 169 -6.94 5.48 -6.04
N ARG A 170 -7.53 6.60 -5.61
CA ARG A 170 -7.42 7.89 -6.33
C ARG A 170 -5.97 8.37 -6.48
N ASN A 171 -5.15 8.20 -5.44
CA ASN A 171 -3.75 8.62 -5.50
C ASN A 171 -2.95 7.75 -6.48
N VAL A 172 -3.16 6.43 -6.45
CA VAL A 172 -2.54 5.49 -7.41
C VAL A 172 -2.96 5.82 -8.84
N LEU A 173 -4.25 6.03 -9.10
CA LEU A 173 -4.75 6.41 -10.44
C LEU A 173 -4.07 7.67 -10.98
N ASN A 174 -3.88 8.68 -10.14
CA ASN A 174 -3.21 9.93 -10.55
C ASN A 174 -1.71 9.76 -10.82
N GLN A 175 -1.04 8.81 -10.17
CA GLN A 175 0.41 8.60 -10.35
C GLN A 175 0.73 7.68 -11.52
N VAL A 176 0.02 6.55 -11.67
CA VAL A 176 0.34 5.52 -12.67
C VAL A 176 -0.72 5.30 -13.72
N GLY A 177 -1.95 5.79 -13.55
CA GLY A 177 -3.06 5.46 -14.44
C GLY A 177 -2.76 5.79 -15.91
N ASN A 178 -2.14 6.94 -16.19
CA ASN A 178 -1.76 7.33 -17.56
C ASN A 178 -0.53 6.58 -18.11
N GLN A 179 0.18 5.80 -17.30
CA GLN A 179 1.29 4.97 -17.75
C GLN A 179 0.82 3.62 -18.29
N TRP A 180 -0.42 3.21 -18.00
CA TRP A 180 -1.00 1.95 -18.44
C TRP A 180 -1.98 2.17 -19.61
N ASP A 181 -1.99 1.22 -20.54
CA ASP A 181 -2.90 1.22 -21.69
C ASP A 181 -4.32 0.79 -21.31
N PHE A 182 -4.43 -0.03 -20.26
CA PHE A 182 -5.69 -0.46 -19.69
C PHE A 182 -5.72 -0.12 -18.19
N VAL A 183 -6.81 0.52 -17.75
CA VAL A 183 -7.06 0.85 -16.34
C VAL A 183 -8.53 0.63 -16.06
N GLU A 184 -8.80 -0.22 -15.07
CA GLU A 184 -10.13 -0.52 -14.58
C GLU A 184 -10.14 -0.40 -13.05
N VAL A 185 -11.24 0.12 -12.52
CA VAL A 185 -11.52 0.06 -11.08
C VAL A 185 -12.75 -0.81 -10.85
N ILE A 186 -12.52 -1.87 -10.09
CA ILE A 186 -13.55 -2.77 -9.59
C ILE A 186 -13.75 -2.43 -8.11
N ASN A 187 -15.00 -2.16 -7.72
CA ASN A 187 -15.35 -1.86 -6.33
C ASN A 187 -16.59 -2.69 -5.94
N PRO A 188 -16.52 -3.50 -4.87
CA PRO A 188 -15.38 -3.67 -3.96
C PRO A 188 -14.33 -4.68 -4.47
N MET A 189 -13.05 -4.40 -4.17
CA MET A 189 -11.95 -5.38 -4.21
C MET A 189 -11.17 -5.31 -2.89
N ALA A 190 -11.66 -6.02 -1.88
CA ALA A 190 -11.08 -6.03 -0.53
C ALA A 190 -9.70 -6.72 -0.51
N ALA A 191 -8.92 -6.47 0.54
CA ALA A 191 -7.69 -7.22 0.79
C ALA A 191 -8.02 -8.73 0.91
N GLY A 192 -7.21 -9.58 0.30
CA GLY A 192 -7.45 -11.03 0.21
C GLY A 192 -8.44 -11.44 -0.88
N SER A 193 -8.81 -10.54 -1.80
CA SER A 193 -9.64 -10.85 -2.97
C SER A 193 -9.00 -10.33 -4.25
N TYR A 194 -9.23 -11.05 -5.34
CA TYR A 194 -8.95 -10.64 -6.72
C TYR A 194 -10.19 -10.87 -7.57
N ASP A 195 -10.19 -10.27 -8.75
CA ASP A 195 -11.21 -10.51 -9.75
C ASP A 195 -10.75 -11.63 -10.71
N ASP A 196 -11.58 -12.65 -10.90
CA ASP A 196 -11.32 -13.79 -11.78
C ASP A 196 -11.88 -13.58 -13.20
N THR A 197 -12.47 -12.41 -13.48
CA THR A 197 -13.01 -12.17 -14.81
C THR A 197 -11.89 -12.05 -15.84
N VAL A 198 -12.14 -12.62 -17.01
CA VAL A 198 -11.21 -12.51 -18.13
C VAL A 198 -11.20 -11.06 -18.59
N VAL A 199 -10.04 -10.41 -18.47
CA VAL A 199 -9.88 -9.02 -18.89
C VAL A 199 -9.77 -8.94 -20.41
N ASP A 200 -10.66 -8.19 -21.04
CA ASP A 200 -10.54 -7.76 -22.43
C ASP A 200 -10.07 -6.30 -22.48
N MET A 201 -8.80 -6.11 -22.89
CA MET A 201 -8.21 -4.77 -22.96
C MET A 201 -8.80 -3.92 -24.09
N THR A 202 -9.57 -4.50 -25.01
CA THR A 202 -10.21 -3.79 -26.13
C THR A 202 -11.64 -3.36 -25.82
N ALA A 203 -12.16 -3.72 -24.65
CA ALA A 203 -13.51 -3.33 -24.23
C ALA A 203 -13.65 -1.81 -24.15
N ASN A 204 -14.84 -1.30 -24.52
CA ASN A 204 -15.15 0.13 -24.45
C ASN A 204 -15.02 0.64 -23.01
N ALA A 205 -14.55 1.88 -22.85
CA ALA A 205 -14.54 2.53 -21.54
C ALA A 205 -15.99 2.73 -21.05
N THR A 206 -16.29 2.24 -19.85
CA THR A 206 -17.63 2.27 -19.25
C THR A 206 -17.74 3.25 -18.08
N GLY A 207 -16.60 3.65 -17.50
CA GLY A 207 -16.53 4.50 -16.30
C GLY A 207 -15.98 5.91 -16.55
N PHE A 208 -15.82 6.33 -17.81
CA PHE A 208 -15.18 7.59 -18.17
C PHE A 208 -16.06 8.45 -19.07
N THR A 209 -16.23 9.73 -18.72
CA THR A 209 -16.85 10.75 -19.56
C THR A 209 -15.79 11.77 -19.96
N PRO A 210 -15.50 11.95 -21.25
CA PRO A 210 -14.47 12.89 -21.70
C PRO A 210 -14.84 14.34 -21.41
N ALA A 211 -13.82 15.17 -21.23
CA ALA A 211 -14.01 16.61 -21.12
C ALA A 211 -14.65 17.16 -22.40
N THR A 212 -15.61 18.06 -22.26
CA THR A 212 -16.14 18.80 -23.40
C THR A 212 -15.49 20.17 -23.43
N GLY A 213 -14.89 20.50 -24.58
CA GLY A 213 -14.43 21.86 -24.83
C GLY A 213 -15.62 22.81 -24.86
N GLY A 214 -15.47 24.00 -24.28
CA GLY A 214 -16.35 25.11 -24.61
C GLY A 214 -16.15 25.41 -26.09
N GLY A 215 -17.08 24.96 -26.95
CA GLY A 215 -16.97 25.17 -28.39
C GLY A 215 -16.89 26.68 -28.72
N THR A 216 -16.62 26.99 -30.00
CA THR A 216 -16.59 28.36 -30.56
C THR A 216 -17.87 29.18 -30.33
N GLY A 217 -18.94 28.58 -29.78
CA GLY A 217 -20.20 29.23 -29.41
C GLY A 217 -20.36 29.58 -27.92
N GLY A 218 -19.30 29.56 -27.10
CA GLY A 218 -19.38 29.99 -25.69
C GLY A 218 -20.00 28.97 -24.74
N GLY A 219 -19.97 27.67 -25.08
CA GLY A 219 -20.36 26.62 -24.15
C GLY A 219 -19.44 26.57 -22.92
N THR A 220 -19.98 26.24 -21.75
CA THR A 220 -19.18 26.04 -20.55
C THR A 220 -18.34 24.78 -20.73
N ALA A 221 -17.01 24.91 -20.66
CA ALA A 221 -16.12 23.75 -20.64
C ALA A 221 -16.45 22.88 -19.43
N THR A 222 -16.59 21.56 -19.63
CA THR A 222 -16.77 20.63 -18.51
C THR A 222 -15.54 19.73 -18.39
N PRO A 223 -14.99 19.55 -17.17
CA PRO A 223 -13.87 18.64 -16.97
C PRO A 223 -14.33 17.20 -17.20
N ALA A 224 -13.37 16.32 -17.53
CA ALA A 224 -13.62 14.90 -17.60
C ALA A 224 -14.13 14.36 -16.26
N LYS A 225 -14.96 13.32 -16.29
CA LYS A 225 -15.53 12.69 -15.09
C LYS A 225 -15.28 11.20 -15.11
N MET A 226 -15.04 10.63 -13.94
CA MET A 226 -14.97 9.18 -13.74
C MET A 226 -16.11 8.73 -12.82
N ALA A 227 -16.70 7.58 -13.10
CA ALA A 227 -17.62 6.89 -12.20
C ALA A 227 -16.84 6.15 -11.11
N ALA A 228 -17.51 5.71 -10.04
CA ALA A 228 -16.86 4.99 -8.94
C ALA A 228 -16.17 3.68 -9.37
N THR A 229 -16.69 3.05 -10.44
CA THR A 229 -16.17 1.80 -11.03
C THR A 229 -16.20 1.87 -12.55
N GLY A 230 -15.48 0.95 -13.17
CA GLY A 230 -15.51 0.69 -14.60
C GLY A 230 -14.16 0.85 -15.26
N ILE A 231 -14.16 0.63 -16.57
CA ILE A 231 -12.98 0.78 -17.42
C ILE A 231 -12.81 2.26 -17.72
N TYR A 232 -11.67 2.81 -17.31
CA TYR A 232 -11.30 4.20 -17.52
C TYR A 232 -10.40 4.36 -18.74
N ARG A 233 -9.46 3.44 -18.92
CA ARG A 233 -8.54 3.40 -20.07
C ARG A 233 -8.58 2.02 -20.69
N SER A 234 -8.56 1.94 -22.01
CA SER A 234 -8.51 0.70 -22.77
C SER A 234 -7.95 0.92 -24.16
N LEU A 235 -7.74 -0.17 -24.89
CA LEU A 235 -7.34 -0.22 -26.29
C LEU A 235 -8.55 -0.17 -27.25
N ALA A 236 -9.75 0.14 -26.76
CA ALA A 236 -10.92 0.32 -27.61
C ALA A 236 -10.65 1.38 -28.69
N ALA A 237 -11.02 1.05 -29.93
CA ALA A 237 -10.76 1.91 -31.09
C ALA A 237 -11.41 3.30 -30.98
N THR A 238 -12.47 3.43 -30.17
CA THR A 238 -13.15 4.71 -29.92
C THR A 238 -13.37 4.86 -28.43
N GLY A 239 -12.92 5.99 -27.86
CA GLY A 239 -13.15 6.32 -26.45
C GLY A 239 -12.38 5.46 -25.42
N GLY A 240 -11.39 4.66 -25.84
CA GLY A 240 -10.56 3.85 -24.94
C GLY A 240 -9.35 4.61 -24.36
N ASN A 241 -8.64 5.39 -25.17
CA ASN A 241 -7.39 6.05 -24.74
C ASN A 241 -7.64 7.38 -23.99
N ASN A 242 -8.34 7.31 -22.87
CA ASN A 242 -8.78 8.46 -22.08
C ASN A 242 -7.70 8.98 -21.13
N THR A 243 -7.38 10.27 -21.13
CA THR A 243 -6.45 10.85 -20.14
C THR A 243 -7.11 10.94 -18.76
N ILE A 244 -6.51 10.28 -17.77
CA ILE A 244 -6.90 10.40 -16.36
C ILE A 244 -6.38 11.75 -15.84
N THR A 245 -7.29 12.61 -15.40
CA THR A 245 -6.97 13.95 -14.87
C THR A 245 -7.31 14.03 -13.38
N PRO A 246 -6.67 14.93 -12.61
CA PRO A 246 -6.95 15.09 -11.18
C PRO A 246 -8.43 15.33 -10.88
N ASP A 247 -9.11 16.16 -11.68
CA ASP A 247 -10.53 16.46 -11.50
C ASP A 247 -11.43 15.25 -11.78
N ALA A 248 -11.08 14.44 -12.78
CA ALA A 248 -11.84 13.24 -13.13
C ALA A 248 -11.77 12.17 -12.02
N VAL A 249 -10.58 12.00 -11.45
CA VAL A 249 -10.30 10.97 -10.42
C VAL A 249 -11.09 11.20 -9.13
N ILE A 250 -11.56 12.41 -8.86
CA ILE A 250 -12.41 12.69 -7.68
C ILE A 250 -13.67 11.83 -7.68
N GLY A 251 -14.20 11.45 -8.85
CA GLY A 251 -15.38 10.59 -8.97
C GLY A 251 -15.10 9.08 -8.90
N ALA A 252 -13.82 8.67 -8.97
CA ALA A 252 -13.41 7.26 -8.93
C ALA A 252 -13.29 6.70 -7.49
N CYS A 253 -13.29 5.37 -7.34
CA CYS A 253 -12.90 4.60 -6.13
C CYS A 253 -13.68 4.79 -4.81
#